data_AF-A0A359D3P4-F1
#
_entry.id   AF-A0A359D3P4-F1
#
_cell.length_a   1.000
_cell.length_b   1.000
_cell.length_c   1.000
_cell.angle_alpha   90.00
_cell.angle_beta   90.00
_cell.angle_gamma   90.00
#
_symmetry.space_group_name_H-M   'P 1'
#
loop_
_entity.id
_entity.type
_entity.pdbx_description
1 polymer ?
#
loop_
_entity_poly.entity_id
_entity_poly.type
_entity_poly.pdbx_seq_one_letter_code
_entity_poly.pdbx_strand_id
1 'polypeptide(L)'
;MVNNIHSIIFHYYSAYTHEVKICSDGVPPRLDKQIKFPRKSIATIIGTFKSVFTKTINQKFPEAKFQWQERFYDHIIRNNEELNRIRKYIINNPKNYCNEKFK
;
A
#
# COMPACT_ATOMS: atom_id res chain seq x y z
N MET A 1 14.22 -9.91 -11.08
CA MET A 1 13.15 -9.10 -11.71
C MET A 1 12.56 -8.19 -10.66
N VAL A 2 12.28 -6.93 -10.99
CA VAL A 2 11.63 -5.99 -10.07
C VAL A 2 10.15 -6.34 -9.91
N ASN A 3 9.67 -6.41 -8.68
CA ASN A 3 8.29 -6.79 -8.39
C ASN A 3 7.40 -5.55 -8.29
N ASN A 4 6.22 -5.61 -8.93
CA ASN A 4 5.24 -4.54 -8.98
C ASN A 4 3.84 -5.06 -8.60
N ILE A 5 3.11 -4.25 -7.84
CA ILE A 5 1.71 -4.52 -7.47
C ILE A 5 0.88 -3.32 -7.94
N HIS A 6 -0.22 -3.62 -8.64
CA HIS A 6 -1.24 -2.63 -8.96
C HIS A 6 -2.46 -2.86 -8.06
N SER A 7 -2.87 -1.85 -7.32
CA SER A 7 -4.00 -1.92 -6.40
C SER A 7 -4.85 -0.65 -6.47
N ILE A 8 -6.14 -0.79 -6.13
CA ILE A 8 -7.06 0.35 -5.99
C ILE A 8 -7.31 0.51 -4.50
N ILE A 9 -7.06 1.70 -3.98
CA ILE A 9 -7.34 2.06 -2.58
C ILE A 9 -8.61 2.91 -2.56
N PHE A 10 -9.65 2.43 -1.88
CA PHE A 10 -10.85 3.20 -1.63
C PHE A 10 -10.70 3.94 -0.30
N HIS A 11 -10.80 5.27 -0.34
CA HIS A 11 -10.90 6.08 0.87
C HIS A 11 -12.37 6.33 1.17
N TYR A 12 -12.95 5.54 2.06
CA TYR A 12 -14.29 5.82 2.57
C TYR A 12 -14.18 6.87 3.67
N TYR A 13 -14.71 8.07 3.40
CA TYR A 13 -14.85 9.09 4.44
C TYR A 13 -15.93 8.60 5.42
N SER A 14 -15.50 8.06 6.57
CA SER A 14 -16.42 7.92 7.70
C SER A 14 -16.59 9.30 8.32
N ALA A 15 -17.82 9.81 8.35
CA ALA A 15 -18.16 11.06 9.03
C ALA A 15 -17.97 10.98 10.55
N TYR A 16 -17.63 9.81 11.11
CA TYR A 16 -17.22 9.65 12.50
C TYR A 16 -15.70 9.75 12.60
N THR A 17 -15.24 10.93 13.03
CA THR A 17 -13.84 11.20 13.40
C THR A 17 -13.34 10.18 14.42
N HIS A 18 -12.09 9.79 14.24
CA HIS A 18 -11.43 8.72 14.97
C HIS A 18 -11.27 9.03 16.48
N GLU A 19 -12.07 8.39 17.33
CA GLU A 19 -11.57 7.93 18.62
C GLU A 19 -11.15 6.47 18.45
N VAL A 20 -9.92 6.25 18.01
CA VAL A 20 -9.28 4.95 18.23
C VAL A 20 -8.97 4.89 19.72
N LYS A 21 -9.89 4.33 20.52
CA LYS A 21 -9.61 3.92 21.90
C LYS A 21 -8.61 2.77 21.83
N ILE A 22 -7.32 3.10 21.88
CA ILE A 22 -6.32 2.10 22.27
C ILE A 22 -6.55 1.89 23.76
N CYS A 23 -7.10 0.74 24.14
CA CYS A 23 -7.15 0.32 25.54
C CYS A 23 -5.70 0.26 26.04
N SER A 24 -5.29 1.30 26.75
CA SER A 24 -3.98 1.42 27.37
C SER A 24 -4.00 0.72 28.72
N ASP A 25 -4.10 -0.61 28.71
CA ASP A 25 -3.82 -1.39 29.91
C ASP A 25 -2.29 -1.40 30.10
N GLY A 26 -1.80 -0.38 30.81
CA GLY A 26 -0.43 -0.37 31.38
C GLY A 26 0.61 0.57 30.78
N VAL A 27 0.24 1.63 30.03
CA VAL A 27 1.24 2.60 29.55
C VAL A 27 1.57 3.64 30.65
N PRO A 28 2.82 3.75 31.12
CA PRO A 28 3.19 4.68 32.19
C PRO A 28 3.07 6.15 31.75
N PRO A 29 2.88 7.10 32.70
CA PRO A 29 2.48 8.49 32.44
C PRO A 29 3.65 9.37 31.98
N ARG A 30 4.34 8.97 30.92
CA ARG A 30 5.37 9.79 30.25
C ARG A 30 5.18 9.75 28.74
N LEU A 31 4.02 10.18 28.25
CA LEU A 31 3.87 10.51 26.84
C LEU A 31 2.84 11.62 26.61
N ASP A 32 3.05 12.78 27.24
CA ASP A 32 2.46 14.05 26.78
C ASP A 32 3.16 14.60 25.52
N LYS A 33 3.50 13.69 24.59
CA LYS A 33 3.61 14.08 23.20
C LYS A 33 2.33 13.63 22.58
N GLN A 34 1.36 14.53 22.56
CA GLN A 34 0.20 14.52 21.68
C GLN A 34 0.61 13.82 20.38
N ILE A 35 0.29 12.53 20.24
CA ILE A 35 0.62 11.76 19.04
C ILE A 35 -0.32 12.32 17.99
N LYS A 36 0.10 13.42 17.36
CA LYS A 36 -0.50 13.87 16.12
C LYS A 36 -0.23 12.73 15.16
N PHE A 37 -1.20 11.83 14.99
CA PHE A 37 -1.16 10.86 13.91
C PHE A 37 -1.01 11.69 12.64
N PRO A 38 0.16 11.70 11.98
CA PRO A 38 0.29 12.44 10.74
C PRO A 38 -0.78 11.86 9.83
N ARG A 39 -1.58 12.73 9.19
CA ARG A 39 -2.57 12.32 8.17
C ARG A 39 -1.90 11.26 7.32
N LYS A 40 -2.32 10.00 7.41
CA LYS A 40 -1.59 8.85 6.83
C LYS A 40 -1.51 9.10 5.32
N SER A 41 -0.38 9.65 4.88
CA SER A 41 -0.18 9.98 3.47
C SER A 41 -0.18 8.69 2.67
N ILE A 42 -0.55 8.77 1.39
CA ILE A 42 -0.48 7.61 0.49
C ILE A 42 0.94 7.00 0.51
N ALA A 43 1.97 7.85 0.52
CA ALA A 43 3.37 7.42 0.62
C ALA A 43 3.66 6.63 1.90
N THR A 44 3.10 7.05 3.05
CA THR A 44 3.24 6.33 4.33
C THR A 44 2.58 4.95 4.25
N ILE A 45 1.40 4.84 3.64
CA ILE A 45 0.68 3.56 3.49
C ILE A 45 1.46 2.61 2.57
N ILE A 46 1.96 3.10 1.44
CA ILE A 46 2.75 2.29 0.50
C ILE A 46 4.09 1.88 1.13
N GLY A 47 4.74 2.78 1.88
CA GLY A 47 5.99 2.49 2.57
C GLY A 47 5.84 1.39 3.62
N THR A 48 4.81 1.44 4.47
CA THR A 48 4.54 0.39 5.46
C THR A 48 4.21 -0.94 4.78
N PHE A 49 3.39 -0.91 3.73
CA PHE A 49 3.08 -2.10 2.93
C PHE A 49 4.35 -2.75 2.35
N LYS A 50 5.17 -1.98 1.60
CA LYS A 50 6.42 -2.50 1.02
C LYS A 50 7.35 -3.07 2.11
N SER A 51 7.46 -2.40 3.25
CA SER A 51 8.32 -2.82 4.37
C SER A 51 7.89 -4.16 4.98
N VAL A 52 6.60 -4.31 5.31
CA VAL A 52 6.06 -5.54 5.91
C VAL A 52 6.27 -6.72 4.96
N PHE A 53 5.94 -6.56 3.69
CA PHE A 53 6.08 -7.63 2.71
C PHE A 53 7.54 -7.97 2.40
N THR A 54 8.45 -6.97 2.29
CA THR A 54 9.89 -7.25 2.14
C THR A 54 10.38 -8.13 3.29
N LYS A 55 10.02 -7.78 4.54
CA LYS A 55 10.42 -8.57 5.71
C LYS A 55 9.87 -9.99 5.64
N THR A 56 8.57 -10.15 5.38
CA THR A 56 7.93 -11.47 5.31
C THR A 56 8.50 -12.32 4.17
N ILE A 57 8.76 -11.74 3.01
CA ILE A 57 9.31 -12.47 1.85
C ILE A 57 10.75 -12.89 2.13
N ASN A 58 11.60 -12.00 2.61
CA ASN A 58 12.99 -12.34 2.91
C ASN A 58 13.11 -13.39 4.02
N GLN A 59 12.14 -13.43 4.95
CA GLN A 59 12.08 -14.48 5.98
C GLN A 59 11.62 -15.83 5.43
N LYS A 60 10.61 -15.85 4.55
CA LYS A 60 10.05 -17.10 4.01
C LYS A 60 10.82 -17.66 2.81
N PHE A 61 11.46 -16.77 2.04
CA PHE A 61 12.11 -17.07 0.77
C PHE A 61 13.45 -16.33 0.67
N PRO A 62 14.44 -16.68 1.51
CA PRO A 62 15.72 -15.96 1.59
C PRO A 62 16.49 -15.94 0.25
N GLU A 63 16.35 -16.98 -0.56
CA GLU A 63 17.02 -17.10 -1.86
C GLU A 63 16.34 -16.30 -2.99
N ALA A 64 15.15 -15.74 -2.77
CA ALA A 64 14.36 -15.10 -3.82
C ALA A 64 14.97 -13.77 -4.34
N LYS A 65 15.99 -13.22 -3.67
CA LYS A 65 16.59 -11.90 -3.97
C LYS A 65 15.53 -10.85 -4.28
N PHE A 66 14.51 -10.78 -3.43
CA PHE A 66 13.33 -9.98 -3.67
C PHE A 66 13.63 -8.48 -3.62
N GLN A 67 13.19 -7.76 -4.65
CA GLN A 67 13.28 -6.31 -4.71
C GLN A 67 12.00 -5.71 -5.30
N TRP A 68 11.58 -4.58 -4.74
CA TRP A 68 10.53 -3.73 -5.29
C TRP A 68 11.08 -2.84 -6.41
N GLN A 69 10.23 -2.38 -7.32
CA GLN A 69 10.51 -1.12 -8.02
C GLN A 69 10.58 0.03 -7.01
N GLU A 70 11.58 0.91 -7.16
CA GLU A 70 11.93 1.96 -6.19
C GLU A 70 10.75 2.91 -5.91
N ARG A 71 10.17 3.48 -6.98
CA ARG A 71 9.09 4.45 -6.89
C ARG A 71 7.71 3.77 -6.95
N PHE A 72 6.66 4.52 -6.69
CA PHE A 72 5.28 4.10 -6.94
C PHE A 72 4.59 5.17 -7.80
N TYR A 73 3.58 4.74 -8.54
CA TYR A 73 2.70 5.61 -9.30
C TYR A 73 1.36 5.67 -8.58
N ASP A 74 0.84 6.88 -8.36
CA ASP A 74 -0.47 7.13 -7.80
C ASP A 74 -1.34 7.93 -8.78
N HIS A 75 -2.63 7.65 -8.78
CA HIS A 75 -3.60 8.30 -9.65
C HIS A 75 -4.96 8.40 -8.96
N ILE A 76 -5.53 9.61 -8.91
CA ILE A 76 -6.84 9.85 -8.30
C ILE A 76 -7.94 9.53 -9.29
N ILE A 77 -8.76 8.54 -8.97
CA ILE A 77 -9.92 8.13 -9.78
C ILE A 77 -11.11 9.04 -9.46
N ARG A 78 -11.62 9.76 -10.45
CA ARG A 78 -12.66 10.79 -10.24
C ARG A 78 -14.04 10.40 -10.77
N ASN A 79 -14.13 9.35 -11.59
CA ASN A 79 -15.40 8.90 -12.17
C ASN A 79 -15.41 7.37 -12.44
N ASN A 80 -16.61 6.86 -12.76
CA ASN A 80 -16.83 5.43 -12.98
C ASN A 80 -16.19 4.90 -14.27
N GLU A 81 -16.10 5.71 -15.32
CA GLU A 81 -15.46 5.31 -16.57
C GLU A 81 -13.96 5.04 -16.37
N GLU A 82 -13.30 5.94 -15.65
CA GLU A 82 -11.90 5.82 -15.27
C GLU A 82 -11.66 4.62 -14.35
N LEU A 83 -12.53 4.41 -13.37
CA LEU A 83 -12.48 3.23 -12.51
C LEU A 83 -12.55 1.94 -13.31
N ASN A 84 -13.47 1.87 -14.28
CA ASN A 84 -13.63 0.71 -15.14
C ASN A 84 -12.42 0.50 -16.05
N ARG A 85 -11.81 1.57 -16.57
CA ARG A 85 -10.57 1.49 -17.35
C ARG A 85 -9.42 0.93 -16.52
N ILE A 86 -9.22 1.43 -15.30
CA ILE A 86 -8.13 0.97 -14.42
C ILE A 86 -8.36 -0.48 -13.98
N ARG A 87 -9.60 -0.88 -13.68
CA ARG A 87 -9.93 -2.29 -13.40
C ARG A 87 -9.59 -3.19 -14.57
N LYS A 88 -9.97 -2.81 -15.80
CA LYS A 88 -9.61 -3.55 -17.02
C LYS A 88 -8.10 -3.65 -17.19
N TYR A 89 -7.36 -2.55 -16.96
CA TYR A 89 -5.91 -2.56 -17.00
C TYR A 89 -5.31 -3.55 -15.98
N ILE A 90 -5.72 -3.50 -14.72
CA ILE A 90 -5.21 -4.41 -13.66
C ILE A 90 -5.45 -5.88 -14.02
N ILE A 91 -6.64 -6.21 -14.52
CA ILE A 91 -7.00 -7.58 -14.90
C ILE A 91 -6.20 -8.05 -16.12
N ASN A 92 -5.94 -7.17 -17.08
CA ASN A 92 -5.27 -7.52 -18.32
C ASN A 92 -3.73 -7.46 -18.23
N ASN A 93 -3.16 -6.71 -17.29
CA ASN A 93 -1.71 -6.54 -17.15
C ASN A 93 -0.95 -7.87 -16.95
N PRO A 94 -1.44 -8.85 -16.16
CA PRO A 94 -0.83 -10.18 -16.08
C PRO A 94 -0.68 -10.87 -17.45
N LYS A 95 -1.62 -10.67 -18.38
CA LYS A 95 -1.58 -11.26 -19.73
C LYS A 95 -0.49 -10.62 -20.59
N ASN A 96 -0.21 -9.33 -20.36
CA ASN A 96 0.80 -8.60 -21.12
C ASN A 96 2.22 -9.02 -20.71
N TYR A 97 2.45 -9.38 -19.44
CA TYR A 97 3.75 -9.93 -19.01
C TYR A 97 4.12 -11.24 -19.72
N CYS A 98 3.14 -12.07 -20.10
CA CYS A 98 3.42 -13.30 -20.87
C CYS A 98 3.72 -13.02 -22.36
N ASN A 99 3.23 -11.89 -22.88
CA ASN A 99 3.36 -11.51 -24.30
C ASN A 99 4.56 -10.62 -24.58
N GLU A 100 5.08 -9.92 -23.57
CA GLU A 100 6.37 -9.22 -23.63
C GLU A 100 7.51 -10.25 -23.55
N LYS A 101 7.69 -11.01 -24.65
CA LYS A 101 8.98 -11.64 -24.93
C LYS A 101 10.02 -10.53 -25.00
N PHE A 102 10.97 -10.59 -24.06
CA PHE A 102 12.21 -9.85 -24.00
C PHE A 102 12.61 -9.22 -25.36
N LYS A 103 12.53 -7.89 -25.46
CA LYS A 103 13.29 -7.10 -26.43
C LYS A 103 14.51 -6.54 -25.74
#